data_AF-A0A176XDP1-F1
#
_entry.id   AF-A0A176XDP1-F1
#
_cell.length_a   1.000
_cell.length_b   1.000
_cell.length_c   1.000
_cell.angle_alpha   90.00
_cell.angle_beta   90.00
_cell.angle_gamma   90.00
#
_symmetry.space_group_name_H-M   'P 1'
#
loop_
_entity.id
_entity.type
_entity.pdbx_description
1 polymer ?
#
loop_
_entity_poly.entity_id
_entity_poly.type
_entity_poly.pdbx_seq_one_letter_code
_entity_poly.pdbx_strand_id
1 'polypeptide(L)'
;MAVAGIAVAREAIPIIVGQIMEIRERFGKRGEVKWKNAKSRSGVVHEAYIKLLFALVNEGRLHFHVRFSRMDEYDHKRSGARKKIDTVSKAFFQLLLHRPVAFYGSEADIFIHPDDGDCTSELVNQMGALNFVGRRMCNASGIVKLVQPRSSEREPMLQLLDCTLGALAAYRNGRHEKAQISDVKKKLAVMAFEMTGWPDITGNCWKDKRKLNRWNAVPRFKKG
;
A
#
# COMPACT_ATOMS: atom_id res chain seq x y z
N MET A 1 -9.21 -7.97 -2.05
CA MET A 1 -8.82 -6.75 -1.29
C MET A 1 -7.30 -6.64 -1.30
N ALA A 2 -6.77 -5.43 -1.15
CA ALA A 2 -5.34 -5.19 -1.03
C ALA A 2 -5.08 -4.19 0.09
N VAL A 3 -3.96 -4.35 0.80
CA VAL A 3 -3.37 -3.34 1.68
C VAL A 3 -1.94 -3.13 1.22
N ALA A 4 -1.42 -1.91 1.29
CA ALA A 4 -0.06 -1.61 0.90
C ALA A 4 0.56 -0.53 1.77
N GLY A 5 1.87 -0.39 1.65
CA GLY A 5 2.66 0.65 2.28
C GLY A 5 3.87 0.98 1.42
N ILE A 6 4.34 2.20 1.58
CA ILE A 6 5.61 2.67 1.03
C ILE A 6 6.58 2.93 2.18
N ALA A 7 7.82 2.49 2.03
CA ALA A 7 8.89 2.79 2.97
C ALA A 7 9.88 3.74 2.30
N VAL A 8 10.18 4.85 2.97
CA VAL A 8 10.90 5.99 2.41
C VAL A 8 11.86 6.51 3.47
N ALA A 9 13.11 6.76 3.08
CA ALA A 9 14.08 7.40 3.96
C ALA A 9 13.68 8.87 4.20
N ARG A 10 13.95 9.41 5.39
CA ARG A 10 13.44 10.73 5.81
C ARG A 10 13.87 11.84 4.85
N GLU A 11 15.11 11.77 4.40
CA GLU A 11 15.75 12.69 3.46
C GLU A 11 15.12 12.69 2.06
N ALA A 12 14.47 11.59 1.65
CA ALA A 12 13.81 11.50 0.35
C ALA A 12 12.40 12.12 0.35
N ILE A 13 11.79 12.32 1.53
CA ILE A 13 10.42 12.83 1.65
C ILE A 13 10.23 14.19 0.97
N PRO A 14 11.06 15.23 1.22
CA PRO A 14 10.86 16.54 0.60
C PRO A 14 10.97 16.49 -0.93
N ILE A 15 11.86 15.65 -1.46
CA ILE A 15 12.07 15.47 -2.90
C ILE A 15 10.80 14.88 -3.54
N ILE A 16 10.29 13.79 -2.95
CA ILE A 16 9.10 13.11 -3.46
C ILE A 16 7.88 14.03 -3.39
N VAL A 17 7.72 14.76 -2.28
CA VAL A 17 6.63 15.73 -2.12
C VAL A 17 6.73 16.83 -3.18
N GLY A 18 7.93 17.34 -3.47
CA GLY A 18 8.17 18.30 -4.54
C GLY A 18 7.70 17.79 -5.90
N GLN A 19 8.12 16.57 -6.27
CA GLN A 19 7.69 15.93 -7.53
C GLN A 19 6.17 15.70 -7.62
N ILE A 20 5.51 15.37 -6.49
CA ILE A 20 4.04 15.27 -6.46
C ILE A 20 3.40 16.64 -6.69
N MET A 21 3.95 17.71 -6.11
CA MET A 21 3.43 19.07 -6.30
C MET A 21 3.59 19.53 -7.74
N GLU A 22 4.72 19.27 -8.38
CA GLU A 22 4.95 19.57 -9.80
C GLU A 22 3.93 18.85 -10.70
N ILE A 23 3.62 17.58 -10.43
CA ILE A 23 2.57 16.85 -11.14
C ILE A 23 1.20 17.53 -10.95
N ARG A 24 0.88 17.94 -9.71
CA ARG A 24 -0.40 18.60 -9.43
C ARG A 24 -0.52 19.93 -10.15
N GLU A 25 0.53 20.74 -10.14
CA GLU A 25 0.57 22.02 -10.84
C GLU A 25 0.40 21.82 -12.36
N ARG A 26 1.21 20.93 -12.94
CA ARG A 26 1.17 20.60 -14.38
C ARG A 26 -0.22 20.20 -14.88
N PHE A 27 -0.99 19.47 -14.07
CA PHE A 27 -2.34 19.01 -14.42
C PHE A 27 -3.47 19.83 -13.77
N GLY A 28 -3.17 20.97 -13.15
CA GLY A 28 -4.17 21.83 -12.50
C GLY A 28 -4.95 21.16 -11.36
N LYS A 29 -4.36 20.16 -10.70
CA LYS A 29 -5.02 19.31 -9.70
C LYS A 29 -4.92 19.91 -8.29
N ARG A 30 -5.97 20.66 -7.90
CA ARG A 30 -6.07 21.29 -6.57
C ARG A 30 -6.61 20.36 -5.48
N GLY A 31 -7.57 19.49 -5.80
CA GLY A 31 -8.15 18.55 -4.84
C GLY A 31 -7.37 17.24 -4.70
N GLU A 32 -7.83 16.40 -3.78
CA GLU A 32 -7.27 15.06 -3.53
C GLU A 32 -7.27 14.17 -4.80
N VAL A 33 -6.19 13.41 -4.99
CA VAL A 33 -6.09 12.35 -5.99
C VAL A 33 -6.35 11.00 -5.33
N LYS A 34 -7.47 10.37 -5.66
CA LYS A 34 -7.86 9.04 -5.20
C LYS A 34 -8.24 8.17 -6.39
N TRP A 35 -7.83 6.90 -6.40
CA TRP A 35 -8.18 5.90 -7.42
C TRP A 35 -9.68 5.86 -7.74
N LYS A 36 -10.54 6.02 -6.73
CA LYS A 36 -12.00 6.04 -6.94
C LYS A 36 -12.43 7.12 -7.96
N ASN A 37 -11.69 8.24 -8.00
CA ASN A 37 -11.91 9.41 -8.85
C ASN A 37 -11.19 9.36 -10.21
N ALA A 38 -10.51 8.26 -10.56
CA ALA A 38 -9.91 8.07 -11.88
C ALA A 38 -11.00 7.95 -12.96
N LYS A 39 -11.19 9.03 -13.73
CA LYS A 39 -12.17 9.18 -14.82
C LYS A 39 -11.45 9.80 -16.03
N SER A 40 -12.10 9.93 -17.20
CA SER A 40 -11.46 10.39 -18.46
C SER A 40 -10.50 11.58 -18.28
N ARG A 41 -11.00 12.74 -17.85
CA ARG A 41 -10.19 13.96 -17.68
C ARG A 41 -9.16 13.87 -16.55
N SER A 42 -9.43 13.11 -15.49
CA SER A 42 -8.52 12.96 -14.35
C SER A 42 -7.53 11.81 -14.52
N GLY A 43 -7.66 10.97 -15.55
CA GLY A 43 -6.83 9.78 -15.75
C GLY A 43 -5.34 10.11 -15.85
N VAL A 44 -5.01 11.25 -16.48
CA VAL A 44 -3.63 11.69 -16.70
C VAL A 44 -2.86 11.96 -15.40
N VAL A 45 -3.50 12.53 -14.37
CA VAL A 45 -2.83 12.75 -13.08
C VAL A 45 -2.62 11.44 -12.31
N HIS A 46 -3.56 10.49 -12.43
CA HIS A 46 -3.39 9.17 -11.82
C HIS A 46 -2.29 8.37 -12.53
N GLU A 47 -2.21 8.48 -13.85
CA GLU A 47 -1.12 7.92 -14.65
C GLU A 47 0.23 8.45 -14.19
N ALA A 48 0.35 9.77 -13.99
CA ALA A 48 1.55 10.41 -13.51
C ALA A 48 1.94 9.97 -12.09
N TYR A 49 0.98 9.80 -11.18
CA TYR A 49 1.25 9.29 -9.82
C TYR A 49 1.76 7.84 -9.85
N ILE A 50 1.14 6.97 -10.65
CA ILE A 50 1.59 5.58 -10.79
C ILE A 50 3.01 5.54 -11.37
N LYS A 51 3.26 6.34 -12.43
CA LYS A 51 4.59 6.44 -13.04
C LYS A 51 5.65 6.95 -12.07
N LEU A 52 5.32 8.00 -11.30
CA LEU A 52 6.22 8.54 -10.28
C LEU A 52 6.56 7.48 -9.22
N LEU A 53 5.57 6.75 -8.70
CA LEU A 53 5.84 5.72 -7.70
C LEU A 53 6.83 4.68 -8.21
N PHE A 54 6.63 4.15 -9.43
CA PHE A 54 7.54 3.16 -10.00
C PHE A 54 8.92 3.73 -10.37
N ALA A 55 9.00 5.00 -10.81
CA ALA A 55 10.27 5.68 -10.99
C ALA A 55 11.06 5.74 -9.67
N LEU A 56 10.40 6.12 -8.58
CA LEU A 56 11.00 6.17 -7.24
C LEU A 56 11.43 4.79 -6.72
N VAL A 57 10.70 3.73 -7.06
CA VAL A 57 11.11 2.34 -6.79
C VAL A 57 12.40 2.01 -7.54
N ASN A 58 12.44 2.29 -8.85
CA ASN A 58 13.58 1.98 -9.71
C ASN A 58 14.84 2.75 -9.31
N GLU A 59 14.68 4.02 -8.90
CA GLU A 59 15.75 4.87 -8.37
C GLU A 59 16.20 4.48 -6.95
N GLY A 60 15.48 3.58 -6.27
CA GLY A 60 15.77 3.19 -4.89
C GLY A 60 15.44 4.26 -3.84
N ARG A 61 14.63 5.26 -4.20
CA ARG A 61 14.19 6.33 -3.27
C ARG A 61 13.00 5.92 -2.40
N LEU A 62 12.30 4.85 -2.79
CA LEU A 62 11.14 4.32 -2.10
C LEU A 62 11.07 2.82 -2.32
N HIS A 63 10.54 2.11 -1.32
CA HIS A 63 10.18 0.71 -1.43
C HIS A 63 8.66 0.55 -1.37
N PHE A 64 8.08 -0.26 -2.25
CA PHE A 64 6.65 -0.52 -2.31
C PHE A 64 6.33 -1.95 -1.86
N HIS A 65 5.41 -2.08 -0.92
CA HIS A 65 4.98 -3.36 -0.36
C HIS A 65 3.46 -3.49 -0.47
N VAL A 66 2.98 -4.51 -1.20
CA VAL A 66 1.55 -4.80 -1.33
C VAL A 66 1.21 -6.21 -0.87
N ARG A 67 0.13 -6.31 -0.10
CA ARG A 67 -0.48 -7.56 0.34
C ARG A 67 -1.89 -7.68 -0.24
N PHE A 68 -2.10 -8.70 -1.08
CA PHE A 68 -3.41 -9.08 -1.59
C PHE A 68 -4.07 -10.11 -0.68
N SER A 69 -5.39 -10.05 -0.58
CA SER A 69 -6.21 -11.00 0.16
C SER A 69 -7.54 -11.26 -0.54
N ARG A 70 -7.84 -12.54 -0.73
CA ARG A 70 -9.13 -13.03 -1.21
C ARG A 70 -10.14 -13.00 -0.06
N MET A 71 -10.71 -11.83 0.20
CA MET A 71 -11.59 -11.60 1.36
C MET A 71 -12.83 -12.51 1.36
N ASP A 72 -13.29 -12.90 0.17
CA ASP A 72 -14.32 -13.91 -0.06
C ASP A 72 -14.00 -15.27 0.60
N GLU A 73 -12.70 -15.60 0.76
CA GLU A 73 -12.27 -16.85 1.39
C GLU A 73 -12.14 -16.77 2.92
N TYR A 74 -12.18 -15.57 3.53
CA TYR A 74 -11.98 -15.42 4.98
C TYR A 74 -13.28 -15.63 5.77
N ASP A 75 -13.20 -16.36 6.88
CA ASP A 75 -14.25 -16.32 7.90
C ASP A 75 -14.13 -15.05 8.74
N HIS A 76 -14.86 -14.01 8.34
CA HIS A 76 -14.88 -12.74 9.04
C HIS A 76 -15.52 -12.81 10.43
N LYS A 77 -16.40 -13.79 10.71
CA LYS A 77 -17.01 -13.92 12.05
C LYS A 77 -15.97 -14.31 13.09
N ARG A 78 -14.99 -15.13 12.69
CA ARG A 78 -13.85 -15.53 13.53
C ARG A 78 -12.78 -14.45 13.68
N SER A 79 -12.87 -13.36 12.94
CA SER A 79 -11.81 -12.35 12.89
C SER A 79 -11.86 -11.38 14.08
N GLY A 80 -13.02 -11.19 14.70
CA GLY A 80 -13.22 -10.30 15.84
C GLY A 80 -14.59 -9.64 15.81
N ALA A 81 -14.87 -8.81 16.82
CA ALA A 81 -16.18 -8.16 16.98
C ALA A 81 -16.55 -7.27 15.77
N ARG A 82 -15.56 -6.65 15.12
CA ARG A 82 -15.77 -5.77 13.94
C ARG A 82 -15.66 -6.53 12.62
N LYS A 83 -15.61 -7.86 12.67
CA LYS A 83 -15.70 -8.80 11.54
C LYS A 83 -14.68 -8.50 10.44
N LYS A 84 -15.15 -7.94 9.33
CA LYS A 84 -14.33 -7.62 8.16
C LYS A 84 -13.29 -6.55 8.47
N ILE A 85 -13.62 -5.56 9.29
CA ILE A 85 -12.69 -4.50 9.70
C ILE A 85 -11.49 -5.10 10.41
N ASP A 86 -11.71 -6.00 11.37
CA ASP A 86 -10.63 -6.70 12.07
C ASP A 86 -9.80 -7.58 11.14
N THR A 87 -10.40 -8.14 10.09
CA THR A 87 -9.64 -8.86 9.05
C THR A 87 -8.68 -7.90 8.33
N VAL A 88 -9.11 -6.68 8.02
CA VAL A 88 -8.27 -5.64 7.39
C VAL A 88 -7.21 -5.12 8.36
N SER A 89 -7.55 -4.85 9.62
CA SER A 89 -6.58 -4.42 10.63
C SER A 89 -5.49 -5.46 10.85
N LYS A 90 -5.84 -6.75 10.90
CA LYS A 90 -4.87 -7.86 10.92
C LYS A 90 -4.00 -7.87 9.66
N ALA A 91 -4.57 -7.58 8.48
CA ALA A 91 -3.81 -7.48 7.25
C ALA A 91 -2.76 -6.37 7.31
N PHE A 92 -3.10 -5.20 7.86
CA PHE A 92 -2.15 -4.11 8.09
C PHE A 92 -1.08 -4.49 9.11
N PHE A 93 -1.46 -5.05 10.26
CA PHE A 93 -0.49 -5.52 11.26
C PHE A 93 0.54 -6.47 10.64
N GLN A 94 0.06 -7.46 9.89
CA GLN A 94 0.89 -8.44 9.22
C GLN A 94 1.79 -7.79 8.15
N LEU A 95 1.28 -6.83 7.39
CA LEU A 95 2.10 -6.07 6.44
C LEU A 95 3.22 -5.33 7.16
N LEU A 96 2.90 -4.58 8.23
CA LEU A 96 3.87 -3.79 9.01
C LEU A 96 4.94 -4.67 9.66
N LEU A 97 4.53 -5.80 10.25
CA LEU A 97 5.45 -6.72 10.90
C LEU A 97 6.42 -7.37 9.89
N HIS A 98 5.89 -7.91 8.78
CA HIS A 98 6.68 -8.71 7.84
C HIS A 98 7.36 -7.91 6.74
N ARG A 99 7.13 -6.59 6.65
CA ARG A 99 7.76 -5.72 5.66
C ARG A 99 8.61 -4.66 6.35
N PRO A 100 8.09 -3.54 6.87
CA PRO A 100 8.96 -2.52 7.40
C PRO A 100 9.75 -2.97 8.63
N VAL A 101 9.13 -3.64 9.59
CA VAL A 101 9.83 -4.12 10.79
C VAL A 101 10.89 -5.17 10.42
N ALA A 102 10.53 -6.17 9.61
CA ALA A 102 11.45 -7.21 9.19
C ALA A 102 12.64 -6.72 8.35
N PHE A 103 12.44 -5.73 7.47
CA PHE A 103 13.47 -5.30 6.52
C PHE A 103 14.26 -4.07 6.95
N TYR A 104 13.70 -3.21 7.79
CA TYR A 104 14.34 -1.95 8.19
C TYR A 104 14.60 -1.88 9.68
N GLY A 105 14.00 -2.76 10.49
CA GLY A 105 14.02 -2.61 11.95
C GLY A 105 15.38 -2.78 12.61
N SER A 106 16.35 -3.40 11.93
CA SER A 106 17.75 -3.49 12.38
C SER A 106 18.59 -2.28 11.96
N GLU A 107 18.09 -1.46 11.03
CA GLU A 107 18.85 -0.41 10.35
C GLU A 107 18.32 1.00 10.67
N ALA A 108 17.04 1.12 11.04
CA ALA A 108 16.38 2.40 11.21
C ALA A 108 15.23 2.36 12.23
N ASP A 109 15.00 3.52 12.83
CA ASP A 109 13.77 3.81 13.55
C ASP A 109 12.60 3.90 12.57
N ILE A 110 11.46 3.29 12.93
CA ILE A 110 10.29 3.19 12.08
C ILE A 110 9.19 4.13 12.58
N PHE A 111 8.75 5.02 11.69
CA PHE A 111 7.62 5.92 11.87
C PHE A 111 6.52 5.53 10.87
N ILE A 112 5.34 5.21 11.38
CA ILE A 112 4.23 4.65 10.61
C ILE A 112 3.10 5.68 10.53
N HIS A 113 2.73 6.06 9.31
CA HIS A 113 1.67 7.02 9.04
C HIS A 113 0.58 6.39 8.17
N PRO A 114 -0.36 5.62 8.76
CA PRO A 114 -1.47 5.05 8.00
C PRO A 114 -2.49 6.15 7.62
N ASP A 115 -3.35 5.86 6.65
CA ASP A 115 -4.53 6.70 6.40
C ASP A 115 -5.45 6.68 7.62
N ASP A 116 -6.18 7.77 7.86
CA ASP A 116 -7.11 7.91 8.97
C ASP A 116 -8.47 7.30 8.61
N GLY A 117 -8.65 6.03 8.92
CA GLY A 117 -9.90 5.31 8.67
C GLY A 117 -10.14 4.17 9.64
N ASP A 118 -11.37 3.64 9.63
CA ASP A 118 -11.82 2.64 10.61
C ASP A 118 -10.95 1.39 10.69
N CYS A 119 -10.33 0.99 9.59
CA CYS A 119 -9.51 -0.22 9.52
C CYS A 119 -8.07 -0.03 10.03
N THR A 120 -7.62 1.22 10.19
CA THR A 120 -6.27 1.59 10.62
C THR A 120 -6.26 2.25 12.00
N SER A 121 -7.42 2.65 12.54
CA SER A 121 -7.56 3.27 13.87
C SER A 121 -6.89 2.46 15.00
N GLU A 122 -7.03 1.13 14.99
CA GLU A 122 -6.40 0.27 16.01
C GLU A 122 -4.89 0.12 15.87
N LEU A 123 -4.28 0.54 14.76
CA LEU A 123 -2.84 0.34 14.57
C LEU A 123 -2.03 1.09 15.64
N VAL A 124 -2.56 2.20 16.15
CA VAL A 124 -1.97 2.96 17.26
C VAL A 124 -1.80 2.07 18.49
N ASN A 125 -2.83 1.29 18.82
CA ASN A 125 -2.84 0.37 19.97
C ASN A 125 -1.95 -0.87 19.76
N GLN A 126 -1.48 -1.11 18.53
CA GLN A 126 -0.69 -2.28 18.16
C GLN A 126 0.84 -2.02 18.19
N MET A 127 1.28 -0.80 18.50
CA MET A 127 2.72 -0.46 18.54
C MET A 127 3.51 -1.35 19.51
N GLY A 128 2.97 -1.62 20.70
CA GLY A 128 3.59 -2.52 21.67
C GLY A 128 3.75 -3.94 21.13
N ALA A 129 2.72 -4.46 20.45
CA ALA A 129 2.76 -5.79 19.83
C ALA A 129 3.73 -5.84 18.64
N LEU A 130 3.79 -4.79 17.82
CA LEU A 130 4.76 -4.69 16.72
C LEU A 130 6.20 -4.74 17.24
N ASN A 131 6.51 -4.00 18.30
CA ASN A 131 7.84 -4.02 18.92
C ASN A 131 8.14 -5.36 19.61
N PHE A 132 7.17 -5.94 20.32
CA PHE A 132 7.35 -7.21 21.03
C PHE A 132 7.61 -8.38 20.08
N VAL A 133 6.82 -8.51 19.01
CA VAL A 133 6.99 -9.58 18.01
C VAL A 133 8.19 -9.28 17.11
N GLY A 134 8.32 -8.02 16.68
CA GLY A 134 9.38 -7.55 15.78
C GLY A 134 10.78 -7.74 16.32
N ARG A 135 10.99 -7.67 17.65
CA ARG A 135 12.33 -7.81 18.25
C ARG A 135 13.05 -9.10 17.85
N ARG A 136 12.30 -10.20 17.70
CA ARG A 136 12.85 -11.51 17.30
C ARG A 136 13.19 -11.57 15.82
N MET A 137 12.58 -10.71 15.00
CA MET A 137 12.74 -10.70 13.55
C MET A 137 13.97 -9.91 13.11
N CYS A 138 14.28 -8.80 13.78
CA CYS A 138 15.38 -7.91 13.41
C CYS A 138 16.41 -7.69 14.53
N ASN A 139 16.32 -8.44 15.64
CA ASN A 139 17.25 -8.37 16.77
C ASN A 139 17.44 -6.95 17.35
N ALA A 140 16.37 -6.16 17.39
CA ALA A 140 16.37 -4.78 17.89
C ALA A 140 15.14 -4.54 18.80
N SER A 141 15.19 -3.50 19.63
CA SER A 141 14.10 -3.15 20.55
C SER A 141 13.64 -1.73 20.33
N GLY A 142 12.35 -1.45 20.62
CA GLY A 142 11.77 -0.12 20.44
C GLY A 142 11.90 0.41 19.00
N ILE A 143 11.80 -0.47 18.00
CA ILE A 143 12.02 -0.19 16.58
C ILE A 143 10.96 0.78 16.03
N VAL A 144 9.70 0.50 16.33
CA VAL A 144 8.57 1.35 15.95
C VAL A 144 8.44 2.45 16.99
N LYS A 145 8.75 3.69 16.58
CA LYS A 145 8.73 4.88 17.44
C LYS A 145 7.38 5.56 17.46
N LEU A 146 6.64 5.46 16.36
CA LEU A 146 5.38 6.18 16.19
C LEU A 146 4.45 5.41 15.26
N VAL A 147 3.18 5.36 15.63
CA VAL A 147 2.07 5.05 14.74
C VAL A 147 1.07 6.20 14.85
N GLN A 148 0.96 7.01 13.80
CA GLN A 148 0.11 8.19 13.80
C GLN A 148 -0.70 8.25 12.50
N PRO A 149 -2.01 7.92 12.55
CA PRO A 149 -2.91 8.10 11.42
C PRO A 149 -2.90 9.53 10.90
N ARG A 150 -3.04 9.70 9.59
CA ARG A 150 -3.09 10.99 8.92
C ARG A 150 -4.14 10.99 7.83
N SER A 151 -4.73 12.15 7.57
CA SER A 151 -5.74 12.30 6.53
C SER A 151 -5.11 12.21 5.13
N SER A 152 -5.55 11.23 4.32
CA SER A 152 -5.19 11.14 2.90
C SER A 152 -5.48 12.41 2.10
N GLU A 153 -6.42 13.26 2.52
CA GLU A 153 -6.73 14.51 1.82
C GLU A 153 -5.56 15.50 1.84
N ARG A 154 -4.77 15.47 2.93
CA ARG A 154 -3.67 16.40 3.19
C ARG A 154 -2.29 15.76 3.01
N GLU A 155 -2.19 14.43 2.98
CA GLU A 155 -0.91 13.72 2.86
C GLU A 155 -0.62 13.28 1.42
N PRO A 156 0.35 13.91 0.71
CA PRO A 156 0.66 13.58 -0.68
C PRO A 156 1.11 12.12 -0.86
N MET A 157 1.84 11.59 0.12
CA MET A 157 2.37 10.22 0.10
C MET A 157 1.27 9.15 0.14
N LEU A 158 0.19 9.40 0.88
CA LEU A 158 -0.97 8.51 0.91
C LEU A 158 -1.72 8.52 -0.43
N GLN A 159 -1.81 9.69 -1.08
CA GLN A 159 -2.44 9.80 -2.41
C GLN A 159 -1.61 9.13 -3.51
N LEU A 160 -0.27 9.25 -3.43
CA LEU A 160 0.66 8.54 -4.31
C LEU A 160 0.45 7.01 -4.20
N LEU A 161 0.35 6.52 -2.97
CA LEU A 161 0.09 5.11 -2.67
C LEU A 161 -1.29 4.64 -3.18
N ASP A 162 -2.36 5.41 -2.92
CA ASP A 162 -3.74 5.02 -3.24
C ASP A 162 -3.95 4.74 -4.74
N CYS A 163 -3.35 5.56 -5.61
CA CYS A 163 -3.48 5.38 -7.06
C CYS A 163 -2.91 4.04 -7.53
N THR A 164 -1.68 3.73 -7.11
CA THR A 164 -0.98 2.50 -7.49
C THR A 164 -1.63 1.27 -6.84
N LEU A 165 -1.99 1.35 -5.56
CA LEU A 165 -2.70 0.28 -4.86
C LEU A 165 -4.04 -0.02 -5.53
N GLY A 166 -4.81 1.01 -5.86
CA GLY A 166 -6.11 0.89 -6.51
C GLY A 166 -6.00 0.25 -7.90
N ALA A 167 -5.01 0.65 -8.69
CA ALA A 167 -4.74 0.09 -10.02
C ALA A 167 -4.36 -1.39 -9.93
N LEU A 168 -3.39 -1.75 -9.09
CA LEU A 168 -2.96 -3.15 -8.91
C LEU A 168 -4.06 -4.02 -8.31
N ALA A 169 -4.86 -3.49 -7.39
CA ALA A 169 -6.02 -4.21 -6.87
C ALA A 169 -7.10 -4.41 -7.93
N ALA A 170 -7.31 -3.46 -8.85
CA ALA A 170 -8.22 -3.62 -9.97
C ALA A 170 -7.72 -4.69 -10.94
N TYR A 171 -6.42 -4.72 -11.22
CA TYR A 171 -5.77 -5.75 -12.03
C TYR A 171 -5.96 -7.13 -11.40
N ARG A 172 -5.52 -7.31 -10.14
CA ARG A 172 -5.58 -8.58 -9.40
C ARG A 172 -6.96 -9.20 -9.32
N ASN A 173 -8.02 -8.39 -9.29
CA ASN A 173 -9.40 -8.85 -9.17
C ASN A 173 -10.12 -8.98 -10.53
N GLY A 174 -9.40 -8.93 -11.66
CA GLY A 174 -9.99 -9.01 -13.01
C GLY A 174 -10.96 -7.87 -13.31
N ARG A 175 -10.90 -6.74 -12.59
CA ARG A 175 -11.87 -5.64 -12.79
C ARG A 175 -11.65 -4.95 -14.13
N HIS A 176 -10.42 -4.93 -14.60
CA HIS A 176 -10.01 -4.35 -15.88
C HIS A 176 -10.59 -5.12 -17.10
N GLU A 177 -10.99 -6.39 -16.92
CA GLU A 177 -11.60 -7.22 -17.95
C GLU A 177 -13.13 -7.02 -18.06
N LYS A 178 -13.76 -6.36 -17.08
CA LYS A 178 -15.21 -6.21 -17.05
C LYS A 178 -15.67 -5.09 -17.98
N ALA A 179 -16.75 -5.33 -18.74
CA ALA A 179 -17.31 -4.35 -19.67
C ALA A 179 -17.69 -3.02 -18.99
N GLN A 180 -18.22 -3.08 -17.75
CA GLN A 180 -18.75 -1.91 -17.03
C GLN A 180 -17.70 -0.97 -16.40
N ILE A 181 -16.40 -1.30 -16.44
CA ILE A 181 -15.38 -0.40 -15.88
C ILE A 181 -14.93 0.61 -16.95
N SER A 182 -14.63 1.84 -16.51
CA SER A 182 -14.15 2.88 -17.43
C SER A 182 -12.83 2.51 -18.08
N ASP A 183 -12.65 2.87 -19.36
CA ASP A 183 -11.43 2.54 -20.12
C ASP A 183 -10.16 3.13 -19.50
N VAL A 184 -10.28 4.29 -18.85
CA VAL A 184 -9.19 4.86 -18.04
C VAL A 184 -8.73 3.90 -16.96
N LYS A 185 -9.64 3.32 -16.18
CA LYS A 185 -9.26 2.39 -15.11
C LYS A 185 -8.72 1.07 -15.65
N LYS A 186 -9.20 0.61 -16.83
CA LYS A 186 -8.60 -0.53 -17.52
C LYS A 186 -7.14 -0.25 -17.88
N LYS A 187 -6.90 0.85 -18.60
CA LYS A 187 -5.55 1.29 -19.01
C LYS A 187 -4.61 1.43 -17.81
N LEU A 188 -5.04 2.15 -16.76
CA LEU A 188 -4.22 2.36 -15.58
C LEU A 188 -3.91 1.06 -14.82
N ALA A 189 -4.86 0.13 -14.75
CA ALA A 189 -4.63 -1.16 -14.09
C ALA A 189 -3.62 -2.02 -14.86
N VAL A 190 -3.74 -2.10 -16.18
CA VAL A 190 -2.80 -2.84 -17.05
C VAL A 190 -1.41 -2.19 -16.97
N MET A 191 -1.32 -0.88 -17.17
CA MET A 191 -0.06 -0.13 -17.08
C MET A 191 0.61 -0.33 -15.72
N ALA A 192 -0.14 -0.20 -14.61
CA ALA A 192 0.44 -0.38 -13.28
C ALA A 192 1.01 -1.79 -13.10
N PHE A 193 0.36 -2.83 -13.64
CA PHE A 193 0.88 -4.19 -13.59
C PHE A 193 2.14 -4.35 -14.44
N GLU A 194 2.14 -3.87 -15.69
CA GLU A 194 3.31 -3.91 -16.58
C GLU A 194 4.53 -3.25 -15.94
N MET A 195 4.34 -2.09 -15.30
CA MET A 195 5.42 -1.37 -14.60
C MET A 195 6.01 -2.13 -13.41
N THR A 196 5.35 -3.17 -12.89
CA THR A 196 5.93 -4.01 -11.83
C THR A 196 7.02 -4.95 -12.35
N GLY A 197 7.03 -5.26 -13.65
CA GLY A 197 7.87 -6.31 -14.22
C GLY A 197 7.57 -7.72 -13.68
N TRP A 198 6.45 -7.91 -12.97
CA TRP A 198 6.09 -9.24 -12.50
C TRP A 198 5.57 -10.10 -13.64
N PRO A 199 5.99 -11.38 -13.75
CA PRO A 199 5.50 -12.27 -14.81
C PRO A 199 4.02 -12.62 -14.64
N ASP A 200 3.49 -12.48 -13.43
CA ASP A 200 2.10 -12.73 -13.07
C ASP A 200 1.72 -11.79 -11.92
N ILE A 201 0.43 -11.59 -11.65
CA ILE A 201 -0.10 -10.95 -10.43
C ILE A 201 -0.40 -11.97 -9.32
N THR A 202 -0.40 -13.28 -9.63
CA THR A 202 -0.55 -14.36 -8.65
C THR A 202 0.79 -14.89 -8.10
N GLY A 203 0.78 -15.37 -6.86
CA GLY A 203 1.97 -15.83 -6.14
C GLY A 203 2.69 -14.72 -5.34
N ASN A 204 3.82 -15.06 -4.72
CA ASN A 204 4.62 -14.11 -3.91
C ASN A 204 5.88 -13.69 -4.66
N CYS A 205 6.48 -12.55 -4.30
CA CYS A 205 7.80 -12.17 -4.83
C CYS A 205 8.91 -13.03 -4.20
N TRP A 206 9.80 -13.57 -5.04
CA TRP A 206 10.94 -14.39 -4.63
C TRP A 206 12.29 -13.67 -4.73
N LYS A 207 12.50 -12.84 -5.78
CA LYS A 207 13.81 -12.29 -6.17
C LYS A 207 14.16 -10.94 -5.53
N ASP A 208 13.21 -10.02 -5.37
CA ASP A 208 13.43 -8.72 -4.72
C ASP A 208 12.34 -8.47 -3.68
N LYS A 209 12.57 -9.00 -2.47
CA LYS A 209 11.55 -8.95 -1.41
C LYS A 209 11.46 -7.56 -0.78
N ARG A 210 12.45 -6.69 -0.98
CA ARG A 210 12.62 -5.44 -0.22
C ARG A 210 12.20 -4.20 -1.01
N LYS A 211 12.51 -4.09 -2.30
CA LYS A 211 12.19 -2.87 -3.09
C LYS A 211 10.76 -2.87 -3.61
N LEU A 212 10.35 -3.97 -4.23
CA LEU A 212 9.03 -4.12 -4.85
C LEU A 212 8.43 -5.47 -4.48
N ASN A 213 7.63 -5.48 -3.42
CA ASN A 213 7.10 -6.70 -2.83
C ASN A 213 5.63 -6.93 -3.15
N ARG A 214 5.32 -8.14 -3.61
CA ARG A 214 3.97 -8.69 -3.71
C ARG A 214 3.80 -9.87 -2.75
N TRP A 215 2.75 -9.79 -1.94
CA TRP A 215 2.33 -10.84 -1.03
C TRP A 215 0.86 -11.22 -1.27
N ASN A 216 0.61 -12.36 -1.91
CA ASN A 216 -0.72 -12.97 -1.98
C ASN A 216 -0.96 -13.83 -0.74
N ALA A 217 -1.75 -13.33 0.21
CA ALA A 217 -2.01 -14.04 1.47
C ALA A 217 -3.18 -15.02 1.33
N VAL A 218 -2.97 -16.23 1.84
CA VAL A 218 -3.98 -17.30 1.93
C VAL A 218 -4.50 -17.35 3.37
N PRO A 219 -5.82 -17.35 3.61
CA PRO A 219 -6.37 -17.46 4.95
C PRO A 219 -6.05 -18.82 5.56
N ARG A 220 -5.62 -18.85 6.83
CA ARG A 220 -5.41 -20.10 7.58
C ARG A 220 -6.73 -20.85 7.81
N PHE A 221 -7.81 -20.11 8.03
CA PHE A 221 -9.16 -20.64 8.19
C PHE A 221 -10.03 -20.10 7.06
N LYS A 222 -10.45 -20.99 6.17
CA LYS A 222 -11.37 -20.64 5.09
C LYS A 222 -12.80 -20.56 5.63
N LYS A 223 -13.61 -19.69 5.02
CA LYS A 223 -15.06 -19.70 5.22
C LYS A 223 -15.60 -21.07 4.78
N GLY A 224 -16.26 -21.76 5.70
CA GLY A 224 -17.05 -22.96 5.42
C GLY A 224 -18.33 -22.63 4.67
#